data_AF-A0A819JTS2-F1
#
_entry.id   AF-A0A819JTS2-F1
#
_cell.length_a   1.000
_cell.length_b   1.000
_cell.length_c   1.000
_cell.angle_alpha   90.00
_cell.angle_beta   90.00
_cell.angle_gamma   90.00
#
_symmetry.space_group_name_H-M   'P 1'
#
loop_
_entity.id
_entity.type
_entity.pdbx_description
1 polymer ?
#
loop_
_entity_poly.entity_id
_entity_poly.type
_entity_poly.pdbx_seq_one_letter_code
_entity_poly.pdbx_strand_id
1 'polypeptide(L)'
;MSSAYATGDKSRRRRRDLQCDKTDRSGPAIIFGIELNYPKNLSCQTEICKVDLFKGIHKPIPTSTTITTTTSVPSTTTTTTTSTTTTVTITATTTTTTTTTTKSTTTTTTTTTSTTTTTTATTTTTTTTTSTTTTTTTTTTTTTTTTTTTTTTTTTTTTTTTTTTTTTTTTTTTIGNPCLSGSLLWNTTGTTVLSAATAPSGTLPIRASGVFIDSNDNLYAVDEDSNYVVWKLLKNAVNPTAVAGIFGSSGTSSTQLNYPNDVYVDKSGNIYVSDTSNQRIQKFSSGSNIGVTIAGVTGSASSQLNEFNTPRYFTFDSTETNMYIADLNCHRIMRYPTNSTGGTNGVIAAGGTGEYDQNTSLNGPWGIHYLPSISTDLFITNNGGHSVIRWTPGASTATFVAGVPGTSGSDATHLNSPMGIKIDSFMNIYVVDNGNNRIQLFCANTNTGITIAGDGTANSGATQLSDPRGIAFDSAMNMYIGDQGNNRVQKFMKL
;
A
#
# COMPACT_ATOMS: atom_id res chain seq x y z
N MET A 1 -11.48 -58.86 27.14
CA MET A 1 -11.19 -60.08 27.94
C MET A 1 -10.10 -60.85 27.20
N SER A 2 -9.03 -61.27 27.89
CA SER A 2 -7.92 -62.12 27.38
C SER A 2 -7.17 -61.66 26.11
N SER A 3 -5.89 -61.95 25.94
CA SER A 3 -4.87 -62.49 26.87
C SER A 3 -3.49 -61.95 26.48
N ALA A 4 -2.51 -62.10 27.37
CA ALA A 4 -1.10 -61.84 27.09
C ALA A 4 -0.29 -63.12 27.28
N TYR A 5 0.89 -63.22 26.67
CA TYR A 5 2.15 -63.61 27.32
C TYR A 5 3.35 -63.29 26.39
N ALA A 6 4.59 -63.45 26.87
CA ALA A 6 5.80 -62.85 26.27
C ALA A 6 7.00 -63.83 26.20
N THR A 7 8.20 -63.27 25.91
CA THR A 7 9.55 -63.90 25.81
C THR A 7 9.89 -64.57 24.45
N GLY A 8 11.15 -64.56 23.96
CA GLY A 8 12.33 -63.82 24.46
C GLY A 8 13.62 -63.95 23.61
N ASP A 9 14.42 -62.87 23.60
CA ASP A 9 15.86 -62.66 23.24
C ASP A 9 16.67 -63.68 22.39
N LYS A 10 17.41 -63.16 21.38
CA LYS A 10 18.89 -63.31 21.31
C LYS A 10 19.64 -62.40 20.31
N SER A 11 20.14 -61.28 20.83
CA SER A 11 21.49 -60.68 20.60
C SER A 11 22.19 -60.67 19.21
N ARG A 12 22.71 -59.50 18.80
CA ARG A 12 24.15 -59.30 18.44
C ARG A 12 24.59 -57.82 18.55
N ARG A 13 25.90 -57.57 18.62
CA ARG A 13 26.51 -56.29 19.08
C ARG A 13 27.42 -55.61 18.04
N ARG A 14 27.53 -54.28 18.12
CA ARG A 14 28.77 -53.44 18.14
C ARG A 14 28.35 -51.99 18.44
N ARG A 15 28.54 -51.51 19.68
CA ARG A 15 29.68 -50.74 20.23
C ARG A 15 29.80 -49.30 19.72
N ARG A 16 29.89 -48.37 20.68
CA ARG A 16 30.24 -46.95 20.56
C ARG A 16 31.51 -46.73 21.39
N ASP A 17 32.38 -45.86 20.90
CA ASP A 17 33.58 -45.29 21.53
C ASP A 17 33.66 -43.82 21.01
N LEU A 18 34.13 -42.79 21.71
CA LEU A 18 34.31 -42.56 23.16
C LEU A 18 34.33 -41.03 23.42
N GLN A 19 34.16 -40.61 24.67
CA GLN A 19 34.08 -39.22 25.15
C GLN A 19 35.14 -38.22 24.62
N CYS A 20 34.74 -36.96 24.49
CA CYS A 20 35.52 -35.80 24.98
C CYS A 20 34.56 -34.68 25.42
N ASP A 21 35.03 -33.80 26.31
CA ASP A 21 34.21 -32.87 27.11
C ASP A 21 34.92 -31.51 27.28
N LYS A 22 34.20 -30.39 27.10
CA LYS A 22 34.14 -29.28 28.09
C LYS A 22 33.24 -28.10 27.70
N THR A 23 32.33 -27.87 28.63
CA THR A 23 31.52 -26.72 29.00
C THR A 23 32.04 -25.28 28.81
N ASP A 24 31.07 -24.40 28.48
CA ASP A 24 30.76 -23.09 29.12
C ASP A 24 31.61 -21.83 28.83
N ARG A 25 30.97 -20.79 28.23
CA ARG A 25 30.68 -19.49 28.88
C ARG A 25 29.88 -18.46 28.05
N SER A 26 28.93 -17.81 28.73
CA SER A 26 28.36 -16.44 28.57
C SER A 26 28.57 -15.62 27.27
N GLY A 27 27.47 -15.09 26.71
CA GLY A 27 27.45 -13.81 25.99
C GLY A 27 27.01 -12.63 26.90
N PRO A 28 26.57 -11.47 26.38
CA PRO A 28 26.55 -11.00 24.98
C PRO A 28 27.42 -9.74 24.74
N ALA A 29 27.56 -9.30 23.49
CA ALA A 29 28.14 -7.99 23.17
C ALA A 29 27.48 -7.37 21.91
N ILE A 30 27.20 -6.06 21.96
CA ILE A 30 26.77 -5.23 20.83
C ILE A 30 27.89 -4.24 20.52
N ILE A 31 28.27 -4.07 19.26
CA ILE A 31 28.87 -2.84 18.71
C ILE A 31 28.78 -2.85 17.18
N PHE A 32 28.73 -1.67 16.56
CA PHE A 32 28.60 -1.48 15.12
C PHE A 32 29.91 -1.81 14.37
N GLY A 33 29.78 -2.38 13.17
CA GLY A 33 30.86 -2.51 12.19
C GLY A 33 30.29 -2.78 10.79
N ILE A 34 30.67 -1.98 9.80
CA ILE A 34 30.19 -2.11 8.41
C ILE A 34 31.26 -2.86 7.61
N GLU A 35 30.90 -3.97 6.97
CA GLU A 35 31.66 -4.54 5.85
C GLU A 35 30.78 -4.65 4.61
N LEU A 36 31.30 -4.13 3.49
CA LEU A 36 30.67 -4.19 2.17
C LEU A 36 31.23 -5.40 1.41
N ASN A 37 30.38 -6.37 1.08
CA ASN A 37 30.72 -7.47 0.17
C ASN A 37 29.89 -7.37 -1.12
N TYR A 38 30.54 -6.97 -2.21
CA TYR A 38 30.04 -7.15 -3.59
C TYR A 38 30.56 -8.48 -4.18
N PRO A 39 29.89 -9.07 -5.18
CA PRO A 39 30.01 -10.49 -5.48
C PRO A 39 31.30 -10.87 -6.23
N LYS A 40 31.73 -12.12 -6.03
CA LYS A 40 32.75 -12.78 -6.85
C LYS A 40 32.12 -13.63 -7.95
N ASN A 41 32.97 -14.00 -8.92
CA ASN A 41 32.74 -15.00 -9.98
C ASN A 41 31.87 -14.58 -11.17
N LEU A 42 32.48 -13.81 -12.08
CA LEU A 42 32.37 -14.09 -13.51
C LEU A 42 33.75 -14.57 -14.00
N SER A 43 33.82 -15.67 -14.72
CA SER A 43 35.08 -16.29 -15.16
C SER A 43 35.19 -16.32 -16.68
N CYS A 44 36.25 -15.72 -17.22
CA CYS A 44 36.72 -15.96 -18.59
C CYS A 44 38.26 -15.83 -18.62
N GLN A 45 38.94 -16.69 -19.38
CA GLN A 45 40.39 -16.86 -19.35
C GLN A 45 40.90 -17.32 -20.73
N THR A 46 41.75 -16.50 -21.35
CA THR A 46 42.78 -16.75 -22.40
C THR A 46 43.22 -15.36 -22.92
N GLU A 47 44.47 -14.91 -22.71
CA GLU A 47 45.65 -15.14 -23.57
C GLU A 47 45.54 -14.47 -24.96
N ILE A 48 46.52 -13.71 -25.50
CA ILE A 48 47.92 -13.38 -25.10
C ILE A 48 48.30 -12.02 -25.78
N CYS A 49 49.39 -11.25 -25.58
CA CYS A 49 50.71 -11.40 -24.94
C CYS A 49 51.40 -10.01 -24.69
N LYS A 50 52.65 -10.04 -24.20
CA LYS A 50 53.73 -9.02 -24.19
C LYS A 50 53.67 -7.81 -23.23
N VAL A 51 54.81 -7.63 -22.56
CA VAL A 51 55.28 -6.45 -21.82
C VAL A 51 56.26 -5.69 -22.72
N ASP A 52 56.26 -4.36 -22.67
CA ASP A 52 57.43 -3.51 -22.98
C ASP A 52 57.34 -2.19 -22.20
N LEU A 53 58.49 -1.57 -21.85
CA LEU A 53 58.54 -0.42 -20.95
C LEU A 53 58.56 0.95 -21.67
N PHE A 54 57.79 1.89 -21.09
CA PHE A 54 57.96 3.35 -21.11
C PHE A 54 58.85 4.01 -22.19
N LYS A 55 58.21 4.81 -23.05
CA LYS A 55 58.33 6.29 -22.96
C LYS A 55 57.09 6.98 -23.54
N GLY A 56 56.78 8.17 -23.04
CA GLY A 56 55.43 8.73 -23.09
C GLY A 56 55.18 9.80 -24.16
N ILE A 57 53.94 9.85 -24.63
CA ILE A 57 53.29 11.04 -25.21
C ILE A 57 51.93 11.16 -24.51
N HIS A 58 51.68 12.24 -23.77
CA HIS A 58 50.38 12.46 -23.13
C HIS A 58 49.32 12.86 -24.15
N LYS A 59 48.38 11.95 -24.43
CA LYS A 59 47.03 12.36 -24.88
C LYS A 59 46.23 12.88 -23.69
N PRO A 60 45.33 13.86 -23.88
CA PRO A 60 44.37 14.24 -22.84
C PRO A 60 43.44 13.07 -22.51
N ILE A 61 43.09 12.94 -21.22
CA ILE A 61 42.17 11.92 -20.72
C ILE A 61 40.73 12.32 -21.09
N PRO A 62 39.89 11.44 -21.66
CA PRO A 62 38.51 11.79 -21.99
C PRO A 62 37.67 12.03 -20.72
N THR A 63 36.81 13.05 -20.76
CA THR A 63 35.83 13.33 -19.71
C THR A 63 34.74 12.24 -19.69
N SER A 64 34.68 11.47 -18.60
CA SER A 64 33.68 10.41 -18.40
C SER A 64 32.40 10.97 -17.76
N THR A 65 31.39 11.26 -18.57
CA THR A 65 30.07 11.70 -18.10
C THR A 65 29.18 10.49 -17.77
N THR A 66 29.07 10.13 -16.50
CA THR A 66 28.13 9.11 -16.01
C THR A 66 26.75 9.73 -15.78
N ILE A 67 25.80 9.48 -16.67
CA ILE A 67 24.40 9.93 -16.52
C ILE A 67 23.63 8.87 -15.71
N THR A 68 23.11 9.24 -14.55
CA THR A 68 22.24 8.38 -13.73
C THR A 68 20.85 9.01 -13.62
N THR A 69 19.92 8.62 -14.49
CA THR A 69 18.52 9.08 -14.45
C THR A 69 17.70 8.23 -13.49
N THR A 70 17.20 8.83 -12.41
CA THR A 70 16.15 8.25 -11.56
C THR A 70 14.83 8.96 -11.84
N THR A 71 13.85 8.26 -12.41
CA THR A 71 12.47 8.74 -12.55
C THR A 71 11.59 8.19 -11.44
N SER A 72 11.02 9.08 -10.64
CA SER A 72 9.85 8.79 -9.81
C SER A 72 8.63 9.51 -10.36
N VAL A 73 7.47 8.85 -10.29
CA VAL A 73 6.20 9.38 -10.80
C VAL A 73 5.15 9.44 -9.66
N PRO A 74 5.23 10.43 -8.76
CA PRO A 74 4.09 10.78 -7.92
C PRO A 74 2.97 11.37 -8.79
N SER A 75 1.84 10.67 -8.84
CA SER A 75 0.59 11.15 -9.43
C SER A 75 -0.34 11.65 -8.34
N THR A 76 -0.79 12.90 -8.42
CA THR A 76 -1.87 13.44 -7.58
C THR A 76 -3.16 13.56 -8.38
N THR A 77 -4.22 12.93 -7.89
CA THR A 77 -5.57 13.04 -8.45
C THR A 77 -6.33 14.09 -7.66
N THR A 78 -6.99 15.02 -8.34
CA THR A 78 -7.80 16.06 -7.70
C THR A 78 -9.10 16.23 -8.48
N THR A 79 -10.21 15.83 -7.86
CA THR A 79 -11.55 16.03 -8.41
C THR A 79 -12.00 17.45 -8.13
N THR A 80 -12.46 18.17 -9.16
CA THR A 80 -12.97 19.54 -9.04
C THR A 80 -14.40 19.58 -9.56
N THR A 81 -15.28 20.17 -8.76
CA THR A 81 -16.73 20.19 -9.02
C THR A 81 -17.19 21.63 -9.16
N THR A 82 -17.61 22.02 -10.35
CA THR A 82 -18.38 23.25 -10.58
C THR A 82 -19.84 22.89 -10.82
N SER A 83 -20.75 23.86 -10.70
CA SER A 83 -22.21 23.65 -10.69
C SER A 83 -22.81 22.99 -11.93
N THR A 84 -22.03 22.82 -13.01
CA THR A 84 -22.44 22.17 -14.26
C THR A 84 -21.49 21.04 -14.71
N THR A 85 -20.36 20.83 -14.02
CA THR A 85 -19.34 19.86 -14.48
C THR A 85 -18.53 19.30 -13.32
N THR A 86 -18.46 17.97 -13.21
CA THR A 86 -17.43 17.29 -12.41
C THR A 86 -16.29 16.84 -13.31
N THR A 87 -15.07 17.23 -12.98
CA THR A 87 -13.86 16.81 -13.69
C THR A 87 -12.83 16.20 -12.73
N VAL A 88 -12.17 15.14 -13.18
CA VAL A 88 -11.02 14.56 -12.46
C VAL A 88 -9.76 15.07 -13.12
N THR A 89 -8.96 15.82 -12.36
CA THR A 89 -7.66 16.34 -12.80
C THR A 89 -6.58 15.37 -12.33
N ILE A 90 -5.95 14.65 -13.26
CA ILE A 90 -4.80 13.79 -12.97
C ILE A 90 -3.54 14.60 -13.23
N THR A 91 -2.75 14.82 -12.18
CA THR A 91 -1.48 15.55 -12.24
C THR A 91 -0.34 14.55 -12.08
N ALA A 92 0.27 14.15 -13.20
CA ALA A 92 1.44 13.30 -13.21
C ALA A 92 2.71 14.17 -13.13
N THR A 93 3.46 14.05 -12.03
CA THR A 93 4.74 14.75 -11.88
C THR A 93 5.88 13.76 -12.14
N THR A 94 6.72 14.05 -13.13
CA THR A 94 7.90 13.28 -13.46
C THR A 94 9.14 14.06 -13.06
N THR A 95 9.85 13.59 -12.04
CA THR A 95 11.13 14.17 -11.61
C THR A 95 12.27 13.40 -12.27
N THR A 96 13.13 14.10 -13.01
CA THR A 96 14.35 13.55 -13.61
C THR A 96 15.56 14.24 -13.00
N THR A 97 16.33 13.49 -12.22
CA THR A 97 17.64 13.94 -11.71
C THR A 97 18.73 13.55 -12.70
N THR A 98 19.60 14.49 -13.06
CA THR A 98 20.78 14.27 -13.90
C THR A 98 22.02 14.77 -13.16
N THR A 99 22.90 13.84 -12.79
CA THR A 99 24.21 14.14 -12.19
C THR A 99 25.29 14.14 -13.27
N THR A 100 26.12 15.18 -13.32
CA THR A 100 27.30 15.28 -14.18
C THR A 100 28.54 15.46 -13.33
N THR A 101 29.54 14.59 -13.51
CA THR A 101 30.82 14.66 -12.78
C THR A 101 31.94 15.01 -13.75
N THR A 102 32.56 16.17 -13.55
CA THR A 102 33.65 16.69 -14.39
C THR A 102 34.95 16.67 -13.60
N LYS A 103 36.04 16.19 -14.20
CA LYS A 103 37.36 16.09 -13.56
C LYS A 103 38.37 16.92 -14.33
N SER A 104 39.03 17.85 -13.65
CA SER A 104 40.06 18.72 -14.21
C SER A 104 41.38 18.56 -13.44
N THR A 105 42.49 18.84 -14.10
CA THR A 105 43.84 18.63 -13.57
C THR A 105 44.70 19.85 -13.88
N THR A 106 45.33 20.42 -12.86
CA THR A 106 46.21 21.58 -12.99
C THR A 106 47.57 21.26 -12.38
N THR A 107 48.64 21.49 -13.15
CA THR A 107 50.02 21.24 -12.72
C THR A 107 50.76 22.57 -12.58
N THR A 108 51.40 22.78 -11.43
CA THR A 108 52.20 23.98 -11.14
C THR A 108 53.63 23.56 -10.81
N THR A 109 54.60 24.22 -11.42
CA THR A 109 56.04 24.01 -11.18
C THR A 109 56.65 25.27 -10.58
N THR A 110 57.40 25.10 -9.49
CA THR A 110 58.10 26.19 -8.81
C THR A 110 59.57 25.87 -8.72
N THR A 111 60.41 26.87 -9.00
CA THR A 111 61.87 26.75 -9.02
C THR A 111 62.47 27.71 -8.00
N THR A 112 63.43 27.26 -7.21
CA THR A 112 64.09 28.07 -6.18
C THR A 112 65.61 27.94 -6.27
N THR A 113 66.31 29.04 -6.06
CA THR A 113 67.78 29.16 -6.19
C THR A 113 68.37 29.78 -4.93
N SER A 114 69.53 29.30 -4.49
CA SER A 114 70.27 29.88 -3.37
C SER A 114 71.79 29.93 -3.63
N THR A 115 72.46 30.80 -2.87
CA THR A 115 73.89 31.12 -3.02
C THR A 115 74.59 31.16 -1.66
N THR A 116 75.81 30.63 -1.61
CA THR A 116 76.66 30.63 -0.41
C THR A 116 78.07 31.11 -0.77
N THR A 117 78.71 31.83 0.15
CA THR A 117 80.00 32.52 -0.06
C THR A 117 81.00 32.16 1.06
N THR A 118 82.26 31.96 0.71
CA THR A 118 83.35 31.63 1.66
C THR A 118 84.60 32.46 1.35
N THR A 119 85.38 32.79 2.39
CA THR A 119 86.51 33.73 2.34
C THR A 119 87.76 33.13 2.99
N THR A 120 88.94 33.38 2.43
CA THR A 120 90.23 32.91 2.98
C THR A 120 91.32 33.99 2.81
N ALA A 121 92.28 34.05 3.74
CA ALA A 121 93.37 35.03 3.75
C ALA A 121 94.76 34.36 3.90
N THR A 122 95.80 35.02 3.38
CA THR A 122 97.19 34.54 3.36
C THR A 122 98.17 35.70 3.60
N THR A 123 99.25 35.45 4.35
CA THR A 123 100.22 36.46 4.79
C THR A 123 101.61 36.16 4.25
N THR A 124 102.39 37.20 3.92
CA THR A 124 103.76 37.11 3.41
C THR A 124 104.66 38.14 4.10
N THR A 125 105.89 37.76 4.43
CA THR A 125 106.89 38.57 5.13
C THR A 125 108.20 38.63 4.33
N THR A 126 108.82 39.81 4.26
CA THR A 126 110.09 40.02 3.55
C THR A 126 111.07 40.79 4.43
N THR A 127 112.33 40.34 4.48
CA THR A 127 113.41 40.95 5.26
C THR A 127 114.58 41.31 4.34
N THR A 128 115.14 42.50 4.52
CA THR A 128 116.27 43.01 3.73
C THR A 128 117.40 43.48 4.66
N THR A 129 118.63 43.16 4.31
CA THR A 129 119.84 43.50 5.09
C THR A 129 120.91 44.08 4.17
N THR A 130 121.45 45.25 4.52
CA THR A 130 122.59 45.87 3.83
C THR A 130 123.53 46.47 4.88
N SER A 131 124.83 46.40 4.62
CA SER A 131 125.96 46.77 5.52
C SER A 131 125.56 47.52 6.80
N THR A 132 125.53 46.81 7.92
CA THR A 132 125.25 47.26 9.30
C THR A 132 123.79 47.51 9.75
N THR A 133 122.75 47.39 8.90
CA THR A 133 121.34 47.42 9.38
C THR A 133 120.40 46.45 8.61
N THR A 134 119.37 45.95 9.31
CA THR A 134 118.32 45.04 8.79
C THR A 134 116.94 45.67 8.96
N THR A 135 115.98 45.39 8.07
CA THR A 135 114.56 45.77 8.24
C THR A 135 113.62 44.72 7.63
N THR A 136 112.45 44.53 8.24
CA THR A 136 111.44 43.52 7.89
C THR A 136 110.06 44.16 7.71
N THR A 137 109.31 43.73 6.69
CA THR A 137 107.95 44.19 6.39
C THR A 137 107.03 42.98 6.13
N THR A 138 105.78 43.07 6.57
CA THR A 138 104.76 42.01 6.43
C THR A 138 103.50 42.56 5.76
N THR A 139 102.87 41.76 4.89
CA THR A 139 101.62 42.12 4.17
C THR A 139 100.68 40.91 4.09
N THR A 140 99.37 41.14 4.16
CA THR A 140 98.32 40.11 4.12
C THR A 140 97.30 40.41 3.02
N THR A 141 96.85 39.37 2.30
CA THR A 141 95.89 39.46 1.20
C THR A 141 94.74 38.46 1.41
N THR A 142 93.53 38.84 0.98
CA THR A 142 92.28 38.07 1.20
C THR A 142 91.53 37.90 -0.13
N THR A 143 90.94 36.73 -0.36
CA THR A 143 90.16 36.41 -1.56
C THR A 143 88.85 35.69 -1.20
N THR A 144 87.80 35.89 -2.01
CA THR A 144 86.43 35.43 -1.77
C THR A 144 85.84 34.76 -3.01
N THR A 145 85.09 33.66 -2.84
CA THR A 145 84.43 32.93 -3.94
C THR A 145 82.99 32.54 -3.58
N THR A 146 82.10 32.50 -4.57
CA THR A 146 80.64 32.26 -4.41
C THR A 146 80.15 31.18 -5.36
N THR A 147 79.23 30.32 -4.92
CA THR A 147 78.62 29.25 -5.72
C THR A 147 77.09 29.25 -5.59
N THR A 148 76.39 28.83 -6.65
CA THR A 148 74.92 28.87 -6.79
C THR A 148 74.35 27.48 -7.10
N THR A 149 73.22 27.12 -6.47
CA THR A 149 72.49 25.86 -6.76
C THR A 149 70.99 26.14 -6.94
N THR A 150 70.32 25.40 -7.83
CA THR A 150 68.90 25.55 -8.17
C THR A 150 68.18 24.21 -8.09
N THR A 151 66.96 24.20 -7.51
CA THR A 151 66.11 23.01 -7.40
C THR A 151 64.70 23.33 -7.91
N THR A 152 64.06 22.37 -8.59
CA THR A 152 62.73 22.50 -9.20
C THR A 152 61.79 21.44 -8.64
N THR A 153 60.59 21.85 -8.22
CA THR A 153 59.53 20.95 -7.72
C THR A 153 58.25 21.16 -8.51
N THR A 154 57.57 20.07 -8.89
CA THR A 154 56.29 20.10 -9.61
C THR A 154 55.21 19.41 -8.80
N THR A 155 54.07 20.08 -8.65
CA THR A 155 52.89 19.58 -7.93
C THR A 155 51.70 19.54 -8.88
N THR A 156 51.01 18.41 -8.93
CA THR A 156 49.79 18.22 -9.74
C THR A 156 48.57 18.12 -8.83
N THR A 157 47.64 19.05 -8.97
CA THR A 157 46.37 19.06 -8.23
C THR A 157 45.24 18.62 -9.14
N THR A 158 44.37 17.75 -8.63
CA THR A 158 43.21 17.24 -9.37
C THR A 158 41.93 17.69 -8.68
N THR A 159 41.03 18.34 -9.42
CA THR A 159 39.75 18.84 -8.89
C THR A 159 38.60 18.11 -9.58
N THR A 160 37.71 17.52 -8.79
CA THR A 160 36.47 16.92 -9.27
C THR A 160 35.30 17.82 -8.90
N THR A 161 34.51 18.22 -9.88
CA THR A 161 33.32 19.04 -9.71
C THR A 161 32.09 18.23 -10.13
N THR A 162 31.17 18.02 -9.20
CA THR A 162 29.89 17.35 -9.46
C THR A 162 28.78 18.39 -9.53
N THR A 163 28.00 18.36 -10.59
CA THR A 163 26.84 19.23 -10.80
C THR A 163 25.60 18.37 -10.97
N THR A 164 24.59 18.58 -10.12
CA THR A 164 23.32 17.87 -10.18
C THR A 164 22.23 18.82 -10.64
N THR A 165 21.55 18.48 -11.73
CA THR A 165 20.42 19.22 -12.27
C THR A 165 19.17 18.37 -12.14
N THR A 166 18.15 18.88 -11.45
CA THR A 166 16.85 18.21 -11.31
C THR A 166 15.83 18.95 -12.16
N THR A 167 15.19 18.23 -13.08
CA THR A 167 14.10 18.76 -13.93
C THR A 167 12.80 18.08 -13.53
N THR A 168 11.80 18.87 -13.16
CA THR A 168 10.47 18.38 -12.80
C THR A 168 9.48 18.78 -13.89
N THR A 169 8.86 17.79 -14.54
CA THR A 169 7.82 18.01 -15.55
C THR A 169 6.47 17.59 -14.98
N THR A 170 5.51 18.52 -14.96
CA THR A 170 4.15 18.27 -14.47
C THR A 170 3.18 18.25 -15.64
N THR A 171 2.55 17.10 -15.89
CA THR A 171 1.52 16.92 -16.91
C THR A 171 0.15 16.84 -16.22
N THR A 172 -0.76 17.73 -16.61
CA THR A 172 -2.11 17.83 -16.04
C THR A 172 -3.14 17.43 -17.08
N THR A 173 -3.84 16.32 -16.84
CA THR A 173 -4.90 15.81 -17.74
C THR A 173 -6.25 15.91 -17.04
N THR A 174 -7.18 16.67 -17.63
CA THR A 174 -8.55 16.83 -17.12
C THR A 174 -9.49 15.87 -17.83
N ILE A 175 -10.07 14.93 -17.10
CA ILE A 175 -11.05 13.96 -17.61
C ILE A 175 -12.45 14.38 -17.18
N GLY A 176 -13.34 14.58 -18.15
CA GLY A 176 -14.77 14.81 -17.88
C GLY A 176 -15.47 13.53 -17.42
N ASN A 177 -16.46 13.65 -16.54
CA ASN A 177 -17.18 12.51 -15.98
C ASN A 177 -17.88 11.66 -17.08
N PRO A 178 -17.48 10.40 -17.33
CA PRO A 178 -18.04 9.58 -18.41
C PRO A 178 -19.50 9.19 -18.18
N CYS A 179 -19.98 9.22 -16.93
CA CYS A 179 -21.39 8.96 -16.59
C CYS A 179 -22.33 9.94 -17.31
N LEU A 180 -21.92 11.19 -17.47
CA LEU A 180 -22.68 12.25 -18.13
C LEU A 180 -22.72 12.12 -19.67
N SER A 181 -22.02 11.14 -20.26
CA SER A 181 -22.03 10.91 -21.72
C SER A 181 -23.26 10.15 -22.22
N GLY A 182 -24.07 9.56 -21.33
CA GLY A 182 -25.22 8.72 -21.69
C GLY A 182 -24.85 7.37 -22.33
N SER A 183 -23.55 7.06 -22.46
CA SER A 183 -23.10 5.76 -22.97
C SER A 183 -23.40 4.65 -21.95
N LEU A 184 -23.92 3.51 -22.42
CA LEU A 184 -24.06 2.33 -21.58
C LEU A 184 -22.66 1.84 -21.16
N LEU A 185 -22.40 1.79 -19.85
CA LEU A 185 -21.06 1.49 -19.30
C LEU A 185 -20.87 0.00 -18.93
N TRP A 186 -21.95 -0.79 -18.83
CA TRP A 186 -21.90 -2.22 -18.50
C TRP A 186 -22.80 -3.02 -19.43
N ASN A 187 -22.46 -4.29 -19.64
CA ASN A 187 -23.36 -5.22 -20.31
C ASN A 187 -24.62 -5.44 -19.45
N THR A 188 -25.77 -5.66 -20.09
CA THR A 188 -27.02 -5.96 -19.39
C THR A 188 -27.14 -7.43 -18.96
N THR A 189 -26.29 -8.30 -19.52
CA THR A 189 -26.32 -9.76 -19.32
C THR A 189 -25.20 -10.20 -18.37
N GLY A 190 -25.52 -10.40 -17.10
CA GLY A 190 -24.58 -10.83 -16.07
C GLY A 190 -24.32 -12.34 -16.07
N THR A 191 -23.07 -12.73 -15.83
CA THR A 191 -22.62 -14.13 -15.74
C THR A 191 -22.52 -14.58 -14.29
N THR A 192 -23.09 -15.73 -13.94
CA THR A 192 -22.88 -16.34 -12.61
C THR A 192 -21.40 -16.69 -12.42
N VAL A 193 -20.76 -16.12 -11.39
CA VAL A 193 -19.34 -16.38 -11.05
C VAL A 193 -19.17 -17.15 -9.74
N LEU A 194 -20.18 -17.15 -8.87
CA LEU A 194 -20.22 -17.97 -7.65
C LEU A 194 -21.64 -18.47 -7.42
N SER A 195 -21.78 -19.76 -7.14
CA SER A 195 -23.01 -20.45 -6.73
C SER A 195 -22.65 -21.83 -6.15
N ALA A 196 -23.62 -22.60 -5.65
CA ALA A 196 -23.37 -23.97 -5.19
C ALA A 196 -22.78 -24.87 -6.29
N ALA A 197 -23.08 -24.62 -7.58
CA ALA A 197 -22.56 -25.39 -8.71
C ALA A 197 -21.06 -25.14 -9.02
N THR A 198 -20.50 -24.04 -8.51
CA THR A 198 -19.05 -23.74 -8.59
C THR A 198 -18.29 -24.13 -7.31
N ALA A 199 -18.99 -24.54 -6.26
CA ALA A 199 -18.43 -24.72 -4.92
C ALA A 199 -18.06 -26.19 -4.62
N PRO A 200 -17.32 -26.46 -3.53
CA PRO A 200 -17.00 -27.82 -3.12
C PRO A 200 -18.25 -28.71 -2.96
N SER A 201 -18.12 -29.99 -3.28
CA SER A 201 -19.23 -30.96 -3.19
C SER A 201 -19.85 -30.96 -1.79
N GLY A 202 -21.19 -30.89 -1.72
CA GLY A 202 -21.95 -30.76 -0.47
C GLY A 202 -22.29 -29.31 -0.06
N THR A 203 -21.83 -28.30 -0.81
CA THR A 203 -22.20 -26.89 -0.56
C THR A 203 -23.70 -26.66 -0.75
N LEU A 204 -24.35 -26.09 0.27
CA LEU A 204 -25.74 -25.61 0.20
C LEU A 204 -25.82 -24.35 -0.68
N PRO A 205 -27.00 -23.91 -1.14
CA PRO A 205 -27.15 -22.72 -1.98
C PRO A 205 -26.39 -21.50 -1.42
N ILE A 206 -25.53 -20.87 -2.22
CA ILE A 206 -24.68 -19.78 -1.72
C ILE A 206 -25.50 -18.49 -1.64
N ARG A 207 -25.99 -18.17 -0.45
CA ARG A 207 -26.79 -16.96 -0.22
C ARG A 207 -25.89 -15.76 0.01
N ALA A 208 -25.28 -15.36 -1.10
CA ALA A 208 -24.30 -14.27 -1.21
C ALA A 208 -24.93 -12.92 -0.85
N SER A 209 -24.54 -12.38 0.31
CA SER A 209 -24.99 -11.09 0.80
C SER A 209 -23.97 -9.99 0.47
N GLY A 210 -22.98 -9.76 1.35
CA GLY A 210 -21.84 -8.89 1.10
C GLY A 210 -20.88 -9.48 0.07
N VAL A 211 -20.34 -8.61 -0.79
CA VAL A 211 -19.29 -8.96 -1.75
C VAL A 211 -18.19 -7.89 -1.75
N PHE A 212 -16.95 -8.36 -1.88
CA PHE A 212 -15.74 -7.54 -1.88
C PHE A 212 -14.77 -8.05 -2.95
N ILE A 213 -13.93 -7.17 -3.49
CA ILE A 213 -12.88 -7.51 -4.46
C ILE A 213 -11.56 -6.98 -3.89
N ASP A 214 -10.55 -7.84 -3.77
CA ASP A 214 -9.21 -7.43 -3.33
C ASP A 214 -8.39 -6.79 -4.46
N SER A 215 -7.23 -6.20 -4.13
CA SER A 215 -6.34 -5.52 -5.09
C SER A 215 -5.71 -6.42 -6.17
N ASN A 216 -5.99 -7.74 -6.15
CA ASN A 216 -5.59 -8.71 -7.17
C ASN A 216 -6.79 -9.23 -7.98
N ASP A 217 -7.96 -8.59 -7.83
CA ASP A 217 -9.27 -8.96 -8.36
C ASP A 217 -9.80 -10.32 -7.88
N ASN A 218 -9.42 -10.77 -6.68
CA ASN A 218 -10.07 -11.93 -6.08
C ASN A 218 -11.41 -11.53 -5.45
N LEU A 219 -12.46 -12.29 -5.76
CA LEU A 219 -13.79 -12.12 -5.18
C LEU A 219 -13.84 -12.74 -3.78
N TYR A 220 -14.40 -11.99 -2.85
CA TYR A 220 -14.85 -12.47 -1.54
C TYR A 220 -16.36 -12.29 -1.46
N ALA A 221 -17.08 -13.29 -0.94
CA ALA A 221 -18.54 -13.26 -0.81
C ALA A 221 -18.98 -13.91 0.50
N VAL A 222 -19.94 -13.29 1.18
CA VAL A 222 -20.48 -13.78 2.45
C VAL A 222 -21.69 -14.66 2.22
N ASP A 223 -21.61 -15.91 2.67
CA ASP A 223 -22.70 -16.88 2.66
C ASP A 223 -23.53 -16.71 3.95
N GLU A 224 -24.66 -16.03 3.84
CA GLU A 224 -25.37 -15.47 5.00
C GLU A 224 -25.95 -16.56 5.92
N ASP A 225 -26.77 -17.47 5.40
CA ASP A 225 -27.57 -18.37 6.24
C ASP A 225 -27.59 -19.84 5.81
N SER A 226 -26.85 -20.19 4.76
CA SER A 226 -26.80 -21.55 4.22
C SER A 226 -25.51 -22.27 4.61
N ASN A 227 -24.34 -21.66 4.36
CA ASN A 227 -23.04 -22.26 4.72
C ASN A 227 -22.27 -21.51 5.83
N TYR A 228 -22.70 -20.30 6.22
CA TYR A 228 -22.13 -19.49 7.32
C TYR A 228 -20.63 -19.19 7.22
N VAL A 229 -20.15 -18.93 6.00
CA VAL A 229 -18.73 -18.72 5.68
C VAL A 229 -18.49 -17.53 4.77
N VAL A 230 -17.28 -17.02 4.78
CA VAL A 230 -16.75 -16.19 3.68
C VAL A 230 -16.12 -17.10 2.65
N TRP A 231 -16.62 -17.07 1.41
CA TRP A 231 -15.99 -17.68 0.25
C TRP A 231 -14.97 -16.72 -0.36
N LYS A 232 -13.76 -17.19 -0.68
CA LYS A 232 -12.81 -16.53 -1.58
C LYS A 232 -12.74 -17.29 -2.90
N LEU A 233 -12.90 -16.58 -4.01
CA LEU A 233 -12.66 -17.07 -5.37
C LEU A 233 -11.50 -16.28 -5.99
N LEU A 234 -10.42 -16.97 -6.38
CA LEU A 234 -9.28 -16.33 -7.03
C LEU A 234 -9.64 -15.80 -8.42
N LYS A 235 -8.97 -14.74 -8.87
CA LYS A 235 -9.17 -14.21 -10.24
C LYS A 235 -9.01 -15.32 -11.29
N ASN A 236 -10.02 -15.49 -12.14
CA ASN A 236 -10.13 -16.53 -13.17
C ASN A 236 -10.19 -17.99 -12.67
N ALA A 237 -10.29 -18.24 -11.36
CA ALA A 237 -10.57 -19.58 -10.84
C ALA A 237 -12.07 -19.92 -10.95
N VAL A 238 -12.38 -21.21 -10.92
CA VAL A 238 -13.77 -21.74 -10.94
C VAL A 238 -14.23 -22.31 -9.61
N ASN A 239 -13.30 -22.61 -8.68
CA ASN A 239 -13.58 -23.20 -7.38
C ASN A 239 -13.23 -22.21 -6.26
N PRO A 240 -14.18 -21.86 -5.36
CA PRO A 240 -13.92 -21.03 -4.19
C PRO A 240 -13.36 -21.85 -3.02
N THR A 241 -12.76 -21.16 -2.05
CA THR A 241 -12.36 -21.72 -0.75
C THR A 241 -13.06 -20.95 0.38
N ALA A 242 -13.48 -21.66 1.44
CA ALA A 242 -13.93 -20.99 2.66
C ALA A 242 -12.70 -20.42 3.41
N VAL A 243 -12.76 -19.15 3.79
CA VAL A 243 -11.63 -18.40 4.39
C VAL A 243 -11.95 -17.76 5.75
N ALA A 244 -13.22 -17.76 6.17
CA ALA A 244 -13.67 -17.44 7.53
C ALA A 244 -14.98 -18.19 7.83
N GLY A 245 -15.23 -18.50 9.11
CA GLY A 245 -16.35 -19.35 9.54
C GLY A 245 -16.05 -20.86 9.47
N ILE A 246 -16.98 -21.70 9.94
CA ILE A 246 -16.98 -23.15 9.72
C ILE A 246 -18.12 -23.50 8.78
N PHE A 247 -17.76 -24.08 7.64
CA PHE A 247 -18.70 -24.51 6.61
C PHE A 247 -19.83 -25.39 7.18
N GLY A 248 -21.07 -24.94 7.01
CA GLY A 248 -22.27 -25.64 7.47
C GLY A 248 -22.49 -25.64 8.98
N SER A 249 -21.80 -24.79 9.75
CA SER A 249 -21.91 -24.75 11.21
C SER A 249 -21.90 -23.32 11.75
N SER A 250 -23.11 -22.81 12.04
CA SER A 250 -23.27 -21.53 12.75
C SER A 250 -22.98 -21.65 14.25
N GLY A 251 -22.60 -20.53 14.87
CA GLY A 251 -22.36 -20.46 16.31
C GLY A 251 -21.57 -19.23 16.76
N THR A 252 -21.34 -19.11 18.06
CA THR A 252 -20.67 -17.97 18.72
C THR A 252 -19.17 -18.14 18.94
N SER A 253 -18.61 -19.31 18.62
CA SER A 253 -17.17 -19.60 18.76
C SER A 253 -16.31 -18.61 17.96
N SER A 254 -15.03 -18.47 18.30
CA SER A 254 -14.08 -17.63 17.56
C SER A 254 -13.88 -18.07 16.10
N THR A 255 -14.11 -19.36 15.81
CA THR A 255 -14.05 -19.95 14.47
C THR A 255 -15.37 -19.93 13.71
N GLN A 256 -16.49 -19.64 14.38
CA GLN A 256 -17.84 -19.71 13.81
C GLN A 256 -18.40 -18.31 13.54
N LEU A 257 -19.42 -18.27 12.66
CA LEU A 257 -20.21 -17.10 12.32
C LEU A 257 -21.71 -17.45 12.45
N ASN A 258 -22.59 -16.45 12.47
CA ASN A 258 -24.03 -16.63 12.60
C ASN A 258 -24.75 -15.47 11.89
N TYR A 259 -25.41 -15.78 10.76
CA TYR A 259 -25.93 -14.78 9.81
C TYR A 259 -24.90 -13.70 9.42
N PRO A 260 -23.65 -14.03 9.03
CA PRO A 260 -22.70 -13.02 8.61
C PRO A 260 -23.21 -12.25 7.37
N ASN A 261 -22.91 -10.95 7.25
CA ASN A 261 -23.55 -10.12 6.22
C ASN A 261 -22.61 -9.32 5.30
N ASP A 262 -21.44 -8.90 5.77
CA ASP A 262 -20.47 -8.12 4.98
C ASP A 262 -19.03 -8.54 5.25
N VAL A 263 -18.14 -8.26 4.29
CA VAL A 263 -16.73 -8.66 4.31
C VAL A 263 -15.82 -7.55 3.80
N TYR A 264 -14.70 -7.36 4.49
CA TYR A 264 -13.60 -6.53 4.04
C TYR A 264 -12.29 -7.29 4.20
N VAL A 265 -11.31 -6.99 3.35
CA VAL A 265 -9.97 -7.59 3.44
C VAL A 265 -8.95 -6.45 3.43
N ASP A 266 -8.16 -6.35 4.50
CA ASP A 266 -7.17 -5.27 4.64
C ASP A 266 -5.94 -5.47 3.75
N LYS A 267 -5.12 -4.42 3.62
CA LYS A 267 -3.85 -4.46 2.86
C LYS A 267 -2.84 -5.51 3.37
N SER A 268 -3.06 -6.11 4.55
CA SER A 268 -2.25 -7.21 5.09
C SER A 268 -2.89 -8.60 4.85
N GLY A 269 -4.04 -8.66 4.17
CA GLY A 269 -4.78 -9.88 3.89
C GLY A 269 -5.62 -10.40 5.06
N ASN A 270 -5.81 -9.61 6.13
CA ASN A 270 -6.71 -10.01 7.22
C ASN A 270 -8.15 -9.82 6.79
N ILE A 271 -9.01 -10.77 7.13
CA ILE A 271 -10.43 -10.80 6.74
C ILE A 271 -11.26 -10.30 7.92
N TYR A 272 -12.13 -9.34 7.67
CA TYR A 272 -13.08 -8.80 8.62
C TYR A 272 -14.47 -9.22 8.18
N VAL A 273 -15.33 -9.60 9.13
CA VAL A 273 -16.69 -10.08 8.85
C VAL A 273 -17.65 -9.49 9.86
N SER A 274 -18.77 -8.91 9.40
CA SER A 274 -19.89 -8.60 10.28
C SER A 274 -20.66 -9.88 10.56
N ASP A 275 -20.63 -10.29 11.82
CA ASP A 275 -21.16 -11.55 12.32
C ASP A 275 -22.51 -11.25 12.97
N THR A 276 -23.50 -10.95 12.11
CA THR A 276 -24.63 -10.08 12.46
C THR A 276 -25.48 -10.62 13.61
N SER A 277 -25.89 -11.89 13.60
CA SER A 277 -26.69 -12.47 14.70
C SER A 277 -25.88 -12.82 15.95
N ASN A 278 -24.55 -12.70 15.89
CA ASN A 278 -23.69 -12.70 17.07
C ASN A 278 -23.42 -11.28 17.60
N GLN A 279 -24.00 -10.25 16.98
CA GLN A 279 -23.90 -8.83 17.37
C GLN A 279 -22.47 -8.27 17.43
N ARG A 280 -21.58 -8.74 16.54
CA ARG A 280 -20.14 -8.43 16.59
C ARG A 280 -19.49 -8.29 15.20
N ILE A 281 -18.29 -7.69 15.15
CA ILE A 281 -17.36 -7.80 14.00
C ILE A 281 -16.18 -8.68 14.40
N GLN A 282 -15.94 -9.73 13.61
CA GLN A 282 -14.80 -10.65 13.76
C GLN A 282 -13.67 -10.27 12.80
N LYS A 283 -12.43 -10.16 13.30
CA LYS A 283 -11.20 -10.10 12.51
C LYS A 283 -10.47 -11.45 12.52
N PHE A 284 -10.30 -12.05 11.36
CA PHE A 284 -9.47 -13.23 11.11
C PHE A 284 -8.13 -12.77 10.53
N SER A 285 -7.01 -13.07 11.20
CA SER A 285 -5.68 -12.79 10.65
C SER A 285 -5.44 -13.58 9.36
N SER A 286 -4.64 -13.06 8.43
CA SER A 286 -4.37 -13.75 7.15
C SER A 286 -3.90 -15.20 7.37
N GLY A 287 -4.65 -16.17 6.82
CA GLY A 287 -4.43 -17.61 6.99
C GLY A 287 -4.94 -18.25 8.29
N SER A 288 -5.53 -17.47 9.21
CA SER A 288 -6.17 -17.96 10.44
C SER A 288 -7.67 -18.21 10.23
N ASN A 289 -8.16 -19.35 10.72
CA ASN A 289 -9.61 -19.59 10.89
C ASN A 289 -10.13 -19.15 12.28
N ILE A 290 -9.25 -18.70 13.18
CA ILE A 290 -9.61 -18.14 14.49
C ILE A 290 -9.78 -16.64 14.34
N GLY A 291 -10.99 -16.15 14.59
CA GLY A 291 -11.37 -14.73 14.58
C GLY A 291 -11.39 -14.10 15.97
N VAL A 292 -10.96 -12.85 16.05
CA VAL A 292 -10.95 -12.00 17.26
C VAL A 292 -12.05 -10.95 17.15
N THR A 293 -12.83 -10.75 18.22
CA THR A 293 -13.87 -9.72 18.26
C THR A 293 -13.24 -8.34 18.44
N ILE A 294 -13.43 -7.45 17.46
CA ILE A 294 -12.86 -6.09 17.45
C ILE A 294 -13.88 -4.99 17.74
N ALA A 295 -15.17 -5.25 17.46
CA ALA A 295 -16.28 -4.32 17.69
C ALA A 295 -17.55 -5.11 18.05
N GLY A 296 -18.38 -4.58 18.95
CA GLY A 296 -19.61 -5.23 19.41
C GLY A 296 -19.41 -6.20 20.58
N VAL A 297 -20.40 -6.28 21.46
CA VAL A 297 -20.46 -7.24 22.57
C VAL A 297 -21.24 -8.48 22.11
N THR A 298 -20.58 -9.65 22.15
CA THR A 298 -21.13 -10.89 21.56
C THR A 298 -22.45 -11.29 22.23
N GLY A 299 -23.54 -11.32 21.45
CA GLY A 299 -24.88 -11.69 21.90
C GLY A 299 -25.70 -10.57 22.59
N SER A 300 -25.13 -9.39 22.82
CA SER A 300 -25.89 -8.22 23.32
C SER A 300 -26.55 -7.46 22.18
N ALA A 301 -27.89 -7.45 22.15
CA ALA A 301 -28.67 -6.68 21.19
C ALA A 301 -29.31 -5.44 21.86
N SER A 302 -28.59 -4.31 21.89
CA SER A 302 -29.09 -3.06 22.49
C SER A 302 -28.49 -1.81 21.85
N SER A 303 -29.03 -0.64 22.22
CA SER A 303 -28.54 0.70 21.81
C SER A 303 -27.44 1.26 22.71
N GLN A 304 -26.93 0.52 23.69
CA GLN A 304 -25.81 0.96 24.51
C GLN A 304 -24.54 1.23 23.67
N LEU A 305 -23.62 2.03 24.20
CA LEU A 305 -22.34 2.27 23.56
C LEU A 305 -21.50 0.98 23.60
N ASN A 306 -20.95 0.59 22.45
CA ASN A 306 -20.23 -0.67 22.19
C ASN A 306 -21.11 -1.93 22.01
N GLU A 307 -22.41 -1.88 22.31
CA GLU A 307 -23.34 -2.93 21.90
C GLU A 307 -23.88 -2.63 20.49
N PHE A 308 -24.35 -3.65 19.77
CA PHE A 308 -24.92 -3.51 18.43
C PHE A 308 -26.31 -4.13 18.37
N ASN A 309 -27.21 -3.59 17.57
CA ASN A 309 -28.48 -4.21 17.22
C ASN A 309 -28.56 -4.43 15.69
N THR A 310 -28.11 -5.62 15.27
CA THR A 310 -28.00 -6.04 13.85
C THR A 310 -26.94 -5.20 13.10
N PRO A 311 -25.63 -5.43 13.37
CA PRO A 311 -24.56 -4.80 12.62
C PRO A 311 -24.52 -5.37 11.19
N ARG A 312 -24.67 -4.52 10.17
CA ARG A 312 -24.72 -4.91 8.75
C ARG A 312 -23.39 -4.61 8.04
N TYR A 313 -23.33 -3.64 7.13
CA TYR A 313 -22.12 -3.38 6.37
C TYR A 313 -21.14 -2.51 7.15
N PHE A 314 -19.88 -2.53 6.72
CA PHE A 314 -18.84 -1.69 7.31
C PHE A 314 -17.79 -1.27 6.28
N THR A 315 -17.06 -0.21 6.60
CA THR A 315 -16.01 0.34 5.74
C THR A 315 -14.86 0.88 6.58
N PHE A 316 -13.72 1.15 5.96
CA PHE A 316 -12.49 1.56 6.63
C PHE A 316 -12.05 2.94 6.15
N ASP A 317 -11.32 3.67 7.00
CA ASP A 317 -10.56 4.82 6.51
C ASP A 317 -9.41 4.38 5.59
N SER A 318 -8.81 5.32 4.85
CA SER A 318 -7.70 5.04 3.92
C SER A 318 -6.48 4.38 4.57
N THR A 319 -6.30 4.62 5.87
CA THR A 319 -5.20 4.10 6.67
C THR A 319 -5.49 2.74 7.30
N GLU A 320 -6.73 2.26 7.20
CA GLU A 320 -7.25 1.08 7.92
C GLU A 320 -7.03 1.18 9.45
N THR A 321 -7.07 2.39 10.00
CA THR A 321 -6.94 2.63 11.45
C THR A 321 -8.28 2.79 12.15
N ASN A 322 -9.31 3.25 11.42
CA ASN A 322 -10.71 3.27 11.87
C ASN A 322 -11.60 2.42 10.94
N MET A 323 -12.55 1.72 11.54
CA MET A 323 -13.65 1.02 10.89
C MET A 323 -14.97 1.70 11.26
N TYR A 324 -15.89 1.81 10.31
CA TYR A 324 -17.23 2.39 10.45
C TYR A 324 -18.27 1.31 10.17
N ILE A 325 -19.21 1.06 11.08
CA ILE A 325 -20.17 -0.05 11.06
C ILE A 325 -21.60 0.49 11.08
N ALA A 326 -22.46 -0.04 10.21
CA ALA A 326 -23.89 0.26 10.21
C ALA A 326 -24.59 -0.57 11.28
N ASP A 327 -25.08 0.11 12.31
CA ASP A 327 -25.75 -0.50 13.46
C ASP A 327 -27.26 -0.31 13.27
N LEU A 328 -27.87 -1.22 12.49
CA LEU A 328 -29.08 -0.95 11.71
C LEU A 328 -30.28 -0.58 12.60
N ASN A 329 -30.63 -1.44 13.57
CA ASN A 329 -31.76 -1.20 14.47
C ASN A 329 -31.42 -0.17 15.56
N CYS A 330 -30.20 0.38 15.58
CA CYS A 330 -29.81 1.49 16.43
C CYS A 330 -29.67 2.81 15.66
N HIS A 331 -30.05 2.83 14.36
CA HIS A 331 -30.21 4.06 13.59
C HIS A 331 -28.95 4.94 13.57
N ARG A 332 -27.77 4.30 13.60
CA ARG A 332 -26.46 4.98 13.77
C ARG A 332 -25.35 4.28 12.98
N ILE A 333 -24.31 5.06 12.68
CA ILE A 333 -23.00 4.51 12.32
C ILE A 333 -22.08 4.61 13.54
N MET A 334 -21.45 3.50 13.90
CA MET A 334 -20.43 3.43 14.94
C MET A 334 -19.03 3.41 14.31
N ARG A 335 -18.07 4.14 14.89
CA ARG A 335 -16.65 4.08 14.51
C ARG A 335 -15.83 3.41 15.62
N TYR A 336 -14.95 2.49 15.24
CA TYR A 336 -14.03 1.79 16.13
C TYR A 336 -12.58 1.85 15.60
N PRO A 337 -11.57 1.92 16.48
CA PRO A 337 -10.18 1.64 16.12
C PRO A 337 -10.01 0.18 15.67
N THR A 338 -9.29 -0.08 14.58
CA THR A 338 -9.09 -1.43 14.01
C THR A 338 -8.15 -2.32 14.83
N ASN A 339 -7.43 -1.73 15.78
CA ASN A 339 -6.64 -2.40 16.80
C ASN A 339 -7.40 -2.64 18.11
N SER A 340 -8.71 -2.33 18.18
CA SER A 340 -9.50 -2.59 19.38
C SER A 340 -9.67 -4.09 19.64
N THR A 341 -9.72 -4.47 20.91
CA THR A 341 -9.82 -5.86 21.38
C THR A 341 -11.00 -6.03 22.32
N GLY A 342 -11.79 -7.07 22.13
CA GLY A 342 -12.95 -7.35 23.00
C GLY A 342 -14.13 -6.42 22.77
N GLY A 343 -14.22 -5.79 21.58
CA GLY A 343 -15.41 -5.06 21.15
C GLY A 343 -15.60 -3.66 21.76
N THR A 344 -14.55 -3.03 22.29
CA THR A 344 -14.64 -1.75 23.03
C THR A 344 -14.16 -0.55 22.20
N ASN A 345 -14.20 0.66 22.76
CA ASN A 345 -13.73 1.93 22.17
C ASN A 345 -14.52 2.44 20.94
N GLY A 346 -15.77 2.00 20.78
CA GLY A 346 -16.69 2.51 19.78
C GLY A 346 -17.22 3.91 20.12
N VAL A 347 -17.33 4.78 19.12
CA VAL A 347 -17.97 6.11 19.21
C VAL A 347 -19.02 6.27 18.11
N ILE A 348 -20.07 7.06 18.35
CA ILE A 348 -21.05 7.39 17.30
C ILE A 348 -20.38 8.31 16.26
N ALA A 349 -20.53 7.97 14.98
CA ALA A 349 -20.00 8.73 13.85
C ALA A 349 -21.09 9.43 13.03
N ALA A 350 -22.32 8.88 13.02
CA ALA A 350 -23.48 9.45 12.36
C ALA A 350 -24.78 8.89 12.97
N GLY A 351 -25.88 9.65 12.91
CA GLY A 351 -27.19 9.25 13.43
C GLY A 351 -27.23 9.02 14.95
N GLY A 352 -28.15 8.16 15.39
CA GLY A 352 -28.37 7.79 16.80
C GLY A 352 -29.40 8.64 17.55
N THR A 353 -29.98 9.67 16.91
CA THR A 353 -31.03 10.54 17.48
C THR A 353 -32.02 11.01 16.41
N GLY A 354 -33.23 11.40 16.84
CA GLY A 354 -34.18 12.18 16.04
C GLY A 354 -35.35 11.42 15.42
N GLU A 355 -36.28 12.17 14.85
CA GLU A 355 -37.32 11.67 13.95
C GLU A 355 -36.67 11.14 12.66
N TYR A 356 -37.22 10.06 12.09
CA TYR A 356 -36.64 9.43 10.91
C TYR A 356 -36.69 10.31 9.66
N ASP A 357 -35.83 9.98 8.70
CA ASP A 357 -35.79 10.53 7.33
C ASP A 357 -35.49 12.03 7.20
N GLN A 358 -35.03 12.63 8.31
CA GLN A 358 -34.46 13.98 8.35
C GLN A 358 -32.94 13.94 8.13
N ASN A 359 -32.35 15.08 7.74
CA ASN A 359 -30.90 15.17 7.55
C ASN A 359 -30.07 15.21 8.86
N THR A 360 -30.73 14.99 10.00
CA THR A 360 -30.17 14.88 11.36
C THR A 360 -30.21 13.44 11.90
N SER A 361 -30.81 12.48 11.18
CA SER A 361 -31.07 11.13 11.65
C SER A 361 -30.76 10.06 10.59
N LEU A 362 -30.87 8.79 10.97
CA LEU A 362 -30.82 7.65 10.04
C LEU A 362 -32.02 6.73 10.30
N ASN A 363 -32.44 6.01 9.28
CA ASN A 363 -33.56 5.08 9.28
C ASN A 363 -33.09 3.75 8.70
N GLY A 364 -32.60 2.86 9.58
CA GLY A 364 -31.95 1.61 9.22
C GLY A 364 -30.75 1.79 8.28
N PRO A 365 -29.60 2.32 8.72
CA PRO A 365 -28.42 2.35 7.86
C PRO A 365 -28.01 0.93 7.44
N TRP A 366 -27.70 0.75 6.16
CA TRP A 366 -27.18 -0.53 5.63
C TRP A 366 -25.77 -0.39 5.08
N GLY A 367 -25.59 -0.16 3.78
CA GLY A 367 -24.28 -0.01 3.15
C GLY A 367 -23.57 1.26 3.57
N ILE A 368 -22.24 1.18 3.69
CA ILE A 368 -21.37 2.34 3.89
C ILE A 368 -20.21 2.28 2.89
N HIS A 369 -19.84 3.44 2.35
CA HIS A 369 -18.61 3.61 1.59
C HIS A 369 -17.91 4.91 2.01
N TYR A 370 -16.61 4.82 2.28
CA TYR A 370 -15.74 5.95 2.62
C TYR A 370 -14.80 6.26 1.44
N LEU A 371 -14.80 7.51 0.97
CA LEU A 371 -14.11 7.91 -0.28
C LEU A 371 -12.95 8.91 -0.05
N PRO A 372 -11.77 8.43 0.39
CA PRO A 372 -10.65 9.26 0.84
C PRO A 372 -9.99 10.10 -0.26
N SER A 373 -10.23 9.77 -1.53
CA SER A 373 -9.69 10.49 -2.69
C SER A 373 -10.32 11.87 -2.90
N ILE A 374 -11.43 12.17 -2.21
CA ILE A 374 -12.18 13.42 -2.35
C ILE A 374 -12.60 14.00 -0.99
N SER A 375 -12.89 13.16 0.02
CA SER A 375 -13.42 13.62 1.31
C SER A 375 -13.14 12.62 2.44
N THR A 376 -13.36 13.04 3.68
CA THR A 376 -13.44 12.13 4.85
C THR A 376 -14.88 11.70 5.15
N ASP A 377 -15.79 11.81 4.18
CA ASP A 377 -17.22 11.59 4.41
C ASP A 377 -17.63 10.12 4.20
N LEU A 378 -18.65 9.72 4.94
CA LEU A 378 -19.34 8.44 4.77
C LEU A 378 -20.53 8.65 3.83
N PHE A 379 -20.62 7.83 2.79
CA PHE A 379 -21.83 7.67 1.99
C PHE A 379 -22.55 6.44 2.49
N ILE A 380 -23.78 6.62 2.97
CA ILE A 380 -24.56 5.62 3.71
C ILE A 380 -25.87 5.38 2.96
N THR A 381 -26.26 4.12 2.72
CA THR A 381 -27.64 3.83 2.29
C THR A 381 -28.55 3.87 3.51
N ASN A 382 -29.49 4.79 3.48
CA ASN A 382 -30.55 4.95 4.46
C ASN A 382 -31.70 4.02 4.05
N ASN A 383 -31.71 2.77 4.53
CA ASN A 383 -32.53 1.70 3.96
C ASN A 383 -34.03 1.97 4.13
N GLY A 384 -34.48 2.12 5.38
CA GLY A 384 -35.87 2.46 5.71
C GLY A 384 -36.26 3.85 5.22
N GLY A 385 -35.30 4.76 5.10
CA GLY A 385 -35.49 6.11 4.56
C GLY A 385 -35.27 6.28 3.07
N HIS A 386 -35.16 5.16 2.34
CA HIS A 386 -35.20 5.07 0.87
C HIS A 386 -34.29 6.04 0.11
N SER A 387 -33.09 6.28 0.66
CA SER A 387 -32.17 7.33 0.18
C SER A 387 -30.70 6.98 0.40
N VAL A 388 -29.80 7.74 -0.20
CA VAL A 388 -28.37 7.78 0.14
C VAL A 388 -28.04 9.12 0.78
N ILE A 389 -27.32 9.08 1.90
CA ILE A 389 -26.95 10.24 2.69
C ILE A 389 -25.42 10.32 2.83
N ARG A 390 -24.86 11.51 2.63
CA ARG A 390 -23.44 11.84 2.78
C ARG A 390 -23.23 12.55 4.11
N TRP A 391 -22.46 11.95 5.01
CA TRP A 391 -22.28 12.38 6.40
C TRP A 391 -20.80 12.49 6.78
N THR A 392 -20.34 13.66 7.22
CA THR A 392 -18.98 13.87 7.75
C THR A 392 -18.90 13.33 9.19
N PRO A 393 -18.03 12.35 9.52
CA PRO A 393 -18.00 11.71 10.84
C PRO A 393 -17.96 12.69 12.02
N GLY A 394 -18.98 12.60 12.88
CA GLY A 394 -19.15 13.47 14.06
C GLY A 394 -19.92 14.77 13.81
N ALA A 395 -20.34 15.07 12.58
CA ALA A 395 -21.26 16.17 12.29
C ALA A 395 -22.68 15.87 12.80
N SER A 396 -23.42 16.92 13.16
CA SER A 396 -24.82 16.85 13.61
C SER A 396 -25.86 16.84 12.48
N THR A 397 -25.43 17.14 11.25
CA THR A 397 -26.25 17.16 10.04
C THR A 397 -25.49 16.58 8.86
N ALA A 398 -26.25 16.14 7.86
CA ALA A 398 -25.76 15.53 6.64
C ALA A 398 -26.53 16.03 5.41
N THR A 399 -26.23 15.46 4.24
CA THR A 399 -26.83 15.84 2.95
C THR A 399 -27.30 14.61 2.18
N PHE A 400 -28.55 14.59 1.74
CA PHE A 400 -29.06 13.55 0.84
C PHE A 400 -28.48 13.73 -0.57
N VAL A 401 -28.08 12.62 -1.20
CA VAL A 401 -27.33 12.61 -2.48
C VAL A 401 -27.90 11.65 -3.53
N ALA A 402 -28.84 10.78 -3.17
CA ALA A 402 -29.66 9.99 -4.10
C ALA A 402 -30.95 9.50 -3.41
N GLY A 403 -31.99 9.17 -4.18
CA GLY A 403 -33.31 8.81 -3.66
C GLY A 403 -34.10 10.01 -3.11
N VAL A 404 -35.33 9.74 -2.65
CA VAL A 404 -36.21 10.74 -2.01
C VAL A 404 -36.44 10.32 -0.56
N PRO A 405 -36.01 11.10 0.44
CA PRO A 405 -36.09 10.71 1.85
C PRO A 405 -37.51 10.32 2.28
N GLY A 406 -37.62 9.17 2.96
CA GLY A 406 -38.88 8.64 3.48
C GLY A 406 -39.91 8.20 2.41
N THR A 407 -39.56 8.24 1.12
CA THR A 407 -40.48 7.93 0.02
C THR A 407 -39.89 6.84 -0.87
N SER A 408 -40.51 5.66 -0.88
CA SER A 408 -40.11 4.56 -1.77
C SER A 408 -40.74 4.72 -3.14
N GLY A 409 -40.01 4.32 -4.19
CA GLY A 409 -40.50 4.34 -5.56
C GLY A 409 -39.53 3.66 -6.53
N SER A 410 -39.96 3.50 -7.78
CA SER A 410 -39.24 2.75 -8.83
C SER A 410 -38.92 3.57 -10.08
N ASP A 411 -39.26 4.85 -10.14
CA ASP A 411 -38.77 5.76 -11.19
C ASP A 411 -37.26 6.05 -11.05
N ALA A 412 -36.73 6.96 -11.86
CA ALA A 412 -35.31 7.30 -11.87
C ALA A 412 -34.86 8.12 -10.65
N THR A 413 -35.76 8.83 -9.97
CA THR A 413 -35.43 9.71 -8.82
C THR A 413 -35.56 8.99 -7.48
N HIS A 414 -36.43 7.98 -7.39
CA HIS A 414 -36.65 7.21 -6.17
C HIS A 414 -35.73 5.98 -6.05
N LEU A 415 -35.62 5.50 -4.81
CA LEU A 415 -35.05 4.20 -4.44
C LEU A 415 -36.09 3.44 -3.61
N ASN A 416 -35.87 2.16 -3.38
CA ASN A 416 -36.69 1.30 -2.54
C ASN A 416 -35.77 0.39 -1.71
N SER A 417 -35.71 0.65 -0.41
CA SER A 417 -34.86 -0.08 0.56
C SER A 417 -33.40 -0.31 0.10
N PRO A 418 -32.62 0.74 -0.22
CA PRO A 418 -31.26 0.59 -0.75
C PRO A 418 -30.29 -0.08 0.24
N MET A 419 -29.37 -0.92 -0.28
CA MET A 419 -28.47 -1.78 0.53
C MET A 419 -26.98 -1.55 0.25
N GLY A 420 -26.37 -2.29 -0.67
CA GLY A 420 -24.97 -2.11 -1.03
C GLY A 420 -24.70 -0.79 -1.75
N ILE A 421 -23.51 -0.23 -1.54
CA ILE A 421 -23.08 1.04 -2.16
C ILE A 421 -21.58 1.07 -2.46
N LYS A 422 -21.19 1.69 -3.57
CA LYS A 422 -19.83 2.18 -3.88
C LYS A 422 -19.91 3.56 -4.54
N ILE A 423 -18.85 4.34 -4.45
CA ILE A 423 -18.71 5.64 -5.13
C ILE A 423 -17.35 5.67 -5.83
N ASP A 424 -17.27 6.25 -7.03
CA ASP A 424 -16.02 6.40 -7.78
C ASP A 424 -15.32 7.75 -7.53
N SER A 425 -14.12 7.92 -8.10
CA SER A 425 -13.34 9.17 -8.02
C SER A 425 -13.97 10.37 -8.75
N PHE A 426 -15.08 10.18 -9.47
CA PHE A 426 -15.88 11.26 -10.06
C PHE A 426 -17.09 11.65 -9.17
N MET A 427 -17.29 11.01 -8.01
CA MET A 427 -18.49 11.06 -7.17
C MET A 427 -19.77 10.46 -7.80
N ASN A 428 -19.64 9.52 -8.75
CA ASN A 428 -20.80 8.76 -9.21
C ASN A 428 -21.17 7.70 -8.17
N ILE A 429 -22.45 7.57 -7.85
CA ILE A 429 -22.96 6.71 -6.77
C ILE A 429 -23.62 5.48 -7.37
N TYR A 430 -23.08 4.31 -7.02
CA TYR A 430 -23.56 2.99 -7.44
C TYR A 430 -24.31 2.37 -6.27
N VAL A 431 -25.64 2.24 -6.41
CA VAL A 431 -26.56 1.83 -5.33
C VAL A 431 -27.26 0.53 -5.70
N VAL A 432 -27.24 -0.44 -4.80
CA VAL A 432 -28.11 -1.62 -4.87
C VAL A 432 -29.51 -1.20 -4.42
N ASP A 433 -30.40 -1.03 -5.38
CA ASP A 433 -31.80 -0.61 -5.19
C ASP A 433 -32.66 -1.87 -4.98
N ASN A 434 -32.45 -2.50 -3.81
CA ASN A 434 -32.87 -3.87 -3.49
C ASN A 434 -34.37 -4.11 -3.68
N GLY A 435 -35.23 -3.25 -3.14
CA GLY A 435 -36.68 -3.38 -3.25
C GLY A 435 -37.20 -3.26 -4.68
N ASN A 436 -36.37 -2.71 -5.59
CA ASN A 436 -36.62 -2.62 -7.03
C ASN A 436 -35.78 -3.63 -7.84
N ASN A 437 -35.08 -4.58 -7.19
CA ASN A 437 -34.29 -5.65 -7.81
C ASN A 437 -33.33 -5.17 -8.92
N ARG A 438 -32.68 -4.01 -8.72
CA ARG A 438 -31.83 -3.36 -9.72
C ARG A 438 -30.64 -2.65 -9.10
N ILE A 439 -29.69 -2.24 -9.94
CA ILE A 439 -28.55 -1.40 -9.58
C ILE A 439 -28.71 -0.03 -10.24
N GLN A 440 -28.79 1.01 -9.44
CA GLN A 440 -28.91 2.40 -9.89
C GLN A 440 -27.56 3.12 -9.87
N LEU A 441 -27.25 3.83 -10.94
CA LEU A 441 -26.11 4.73 -11.07
C LEU A 441 -26.58 6.19 -11.09
N PHE A 442 -26.33 6.93 -10.01
CA PHE A 442 -26.52 8.38 -9.99
C PHE A 442 -25.21 9.06 -10.38
N CYS A 443 -25.21 9.79 -11.50
CA CYS A 443 -24.04 10.58 -11.87
C CYS A 443 -23.83 11.72 -10.86
N ALA A 444 -22.57 12.14 -10.66
CA ALA A 444 -22.23 13.18 -9.71
C ALA A 444 -23.06 14.47 -9.88
N ASN A 445 -23.70 14.91 -8.80
CA ASN A 445 -24.63 16.05 -8.74
C ASN A 445 -25.92 15.89 -9.58
N THR A 446 -26.35 14.65 -9.86
CA THR A 446 -27.64 14.36 -10.50
C THR A 446 -28.57 13.59 -9.56
N ASN A 447 -29.85 13.92 -9.58
CA ASN A 447 -30.87 13.25 -8.75
C ASN A 447 -31.61 12.14 -9.52
N THR A 448 -31.16 11.79 -10.72
CA THR A 448 -31.77 10.77 -11.60
C THR A 448 -30.80 9.62 -11.82
N GLY A 449 -31.10 8.47 -11.24
CA GLY A 449 -30.35 7.24 -11.37
C GLY A 449 -30.66 6.48 -12.66
N ILE A 450 -29.61 5.98 -13.31
CA ILE A 450 -29.66 5.13 -14.49
C ILE A 450 -29.58 3.67 -14.05
N THR A 451 -30.51 2.81 -14.50
CA THR A 451 -30.41 1.37 -14.24
C THR A 451 -29.23 0.78 -15.02
N ILE A 452 -28.26 0.17 -14.32
CA ILE A 452 -27.06 -0.42 -14.95
C ILE A 452 -26.97 -1.96 -14.84
N ALA A 453 -27.79 -2.59 -13.99
CA ALA A 453 -28.00 -4.04 -13.96
C ALA A 453 -29.32 -4.37 -13.24
N GLY A 454 -29.92 -5.52 -13.56
CA GLY A 454 -31.29 -5.86 -13.18
C GLY A 454 -32.33 -5.11 -14.03
N ASP A 455 -33.43 -5.79 -14.40
CA ASP A 455 -34.49 -5.20 -15.24
C ASP A 455 -35.66 -4.62 -14.43
N GLY A 456 -35.57 -4.62 -13.10
CA GLY A 456 -36.63 -4.22 -12.18
C GLY A 456 -37.48 -5.38 -11.65
N THR A 457 -37.31 -6.61 -12.15
CA THR A 457 -38.13 -7.77 -11.80
C THR A 457 -37.35 -8.82 -11.00
N ALA A 458 -37.95 -9.29 -9.91
CA ALA A 458 -37.39 -10.34 -9.06
C ALA A 458 -37.41 -11.71 -9.77
N ASN A 459 -36.34 -12.03 -10.48
CA ASN A 459 -36.23 -13.23 -11.32
C ASN A 459 -34.77 -13.72 -11.41
N SER A 460 -34.57 -14.94 -11.94
CA SER A 460 -33.27 -15.62 -12.00
C SER A 460 -32.56 -15.56 -13.36
N GLY A 461 -33.10 -14.84 -14.34
CA GLY A 461 -32.49 -14.66 -15.66
C GLY A 461 -31.13 -13.96 -15.63
N ALA A 462 -30.44 -13.96 -16.78
CA ALA A 462 -29.11 -13.35 -16.90
C ALA A 462 -29.14 -11.81 -16.86
N THR A 463 -30.29 -11.19 -17.15
CA THR A 463 -30.52 -9.73 -17.04
C THR A 463 -31.19 -9.33 -15.72
N GLN A 464 -31.45 -10.29 -14.83
CA GLN A 464 -32.36 -10.17 -13.69
C GLN A 464 -31.65 -10.44 -12.37
N LEU A 465 -32.17 -9.83 -11.31
CA LEU A 465 -31.70 -9.98 -9.93
C LEU A 465 -32.90 -10.31 -9.04
N SER A 466 -32.66 -10.83 -7.85
CA SER A 466 -33.69 -11.15 -6.86
C SER A 466 -33.10 -10.99 -5.46
N ASP A 467 -33.62 -10.03 -4.69
CA ASP A 467 -33.02 -9.60 -3.42
C ASP A 467 -31.49 -9.33 -3.53
N PRO A 468 -31.04 -8.45 -4.47
CA PRO A 468 -29.63 -8.10 -4.55
C PRO A 468 -29.21 -7.31 -3.32
N ARG A 469 -28.07 -7.64 -2.72
CA ARG A 469 -27.59 -7.04 -1.46
C ARG A 469 -26.28 -6.28 -1.63
N GLY A 470 -25.23 -6.98 -2.05
CA GLY A 470 -23.88 -6.42 -2.17
C GLY A 470 -23.49 -6.01 -3.59
N ILE A 471 -22.54 -5.07 -3.67
CA ILE A 471 -21.93 -4.60 -4.91
C ILE A 471 -20.42 -4.40 -4.71
N ALA A 472 -19.61 -4.84 -5.66
CA ALA A 472 -18.18 -4.57 -5.74
C ALA A 472 -17.72 -4.41 -7.20
N PHE A 473 -16.53 -3.87 -7.41
CA PHE A 473 -15.92 -3.69 -8.73
C PHE A 473 -14.50 -4.26 -8.74
N ASP A 474 -14.10 -4.86 -9.87
CA ASP A 474 -12.69 -5.22 -10.11
C ASP A 474 -11.89 -4.05 -10.73
N SER A 475 -10.58 -4.22 -10.88
CA SER A 475 -9.66 -3.22 -11.43
C SER A 475 -9.97 -2.82 -12.89
N ALA A 476 -10.71 -3.66 -13.62
CA ALA A 476 -11.24 -3.35 -14.95
C ALA A 476 -12.66 -2.72 -14.89
N MET A 477 -13.13 -2.37 -13.68
CA MET A 477 -14.45 -1.82 -13.38
C MET A 477 -15.62 -2.75 -13.79
N ASN A 478 -15.41 -4.07 -13.87
CA ASN A 478 -16.52 -5.00 -13.98
C ASN A 478 -17.25 -5.09 -12.63
N MET A 479 -18.58 -5.14 -12.66
CA MET A 479 -19.43 -5.10 -11.47
C MET A 479 -19.79 -6.51 -10.99
N TYR A 480 -19.69 -6.75 -9.70
CA TYR A 480 -20.03 -8.01 -9.03
C TYR A 480 -21.18 -7.75 -8.04
N ILE A 481 -22.30 -8.45 -8.20
CA ILE A 481 -23.50 -8.29 -7.37
C ILE A 481 -23.75 -9.57 -6.55
N GLY A 482 -23.94 -9.42 -5.23
CA GLY A 482 -24.49 -10.48 -4.38
C GLY A 482 -26.00 -10.57 -4.60
N ASP A 483 -26.43 -11.57 -5.36
CA ASP A 483 -27.79 -11.75 -5.86
C ASP A 483 -28.49 -12.84 -5.02
N GLN A 484 -28.91 -12.43 -3.82
CA GLN A 484 -29.06 -13.33 -2.67
C GLN A 484 -30.25 -14.30 -2.82
N GLY A 485 -31.38 -13.80 -3.31
CA GLY A 485 -32.58 -14.61 -3.62
C GLY A 485 -32.35 -15.60 -4.77
N ASN A 486 -31.40 -15.31 -5.67
CA ASN A 486 -30.97 -16.22 -6.73
C ASN A 486 -29.80 -17.15 -6.31
N ASN A 487 -29.33 -17.07 -5.06
CA ASN A 487 -28.28 -17.91 -4.48
C ASN A 487 -26.95 -17.87 -5.27
N ARG A 488 -26.56 -16.67 -5.75
CA ARG A 488 -25.38 -16.47 -6.59
C ARG A 488 -24.66 -15.14 -6.39
N VAL A 489 -23.41 -15.06 -6.84
CA VAL A 489 -22.78 -13.79 -7.24
C VAL A 489 -22.79 -13.71 -8.76
N GLN A 490 -23.26 -12.58 -9.30
CA GLN A 490 -23.34 -12.34 -10.74
C GLN A 490 -22.41 -11.20 -11.15
N LYS A 491 -21.64 -11.42 -12.23
CA LYS A 491 -20.68 -10.45 -12.80
C LYS A 491 -21.24 -9.81 -14.07
N PHE A 492 -21.31 -8.49 -14.10
CA PHE A 492 -21.61 -7.68 -15.28
C PHE A 492 -20.30 -7.05 -15.78
N MET A 493 -19.99 -7.25 -17.06
CA MET A 493 -18.75 -6.78 -17.67
C MET A 493 -18.87 -5.31 -18.07
N LYS A 494 -17.79 -4.55 -17.91
CA LYS A 494 -17.69 -3.20 -18.44
C LYS A 494 -17.60 -3.24 -19.99
N LEU A 495 -18.18 -2.23 -20.65
CA LEU A 495 -18.11 -2.02 -22.11
C LEU A 495 -16.94 -1.09 -22.51
#